data_AF-A0A7V2DDH0-F1
#
_entry.id   AF-A0A7V2DDH0-F1
#
_cell.length_a   1.000
_cell.length_b   1.000
_cell.length_c   1.000
_cell.angle_alpha   90.00
_cell.angle_beta   90.00
_cell.angle_gamma   90.00
#
_symmetry.space_group_name_H-M   'P 1'
#
loop_
_entity.id
_entity.type
_entity.pdbx_description
1 polymer ?
#
loop_
_entity_poly.entity_id
_entity_poly.type
_entity_poly.pdbx_seq_one_letter_code
_entity_poly.pdbx_strand_id
1 'polypeptide(L)' 'MEIKKICVLGAGLMGNGIAQVCAQAGYEVKLRDIEQR' A
#
# COMPACT_ATOMS: atom_id res chain seq x y z
N MET A 1 4.00 -16.07 12.14
CA MET A 1 4.22 -15.60 10.76
C MET A 1 4.18 -14.08 10.83
N GLU A 2 5.27 -13.38 10.52
CA GLU A 2 5.38 -11.91 10.67
C GLU A 2 5.31 -11.25 9.28
N ILE A 3 4.34 -10.36 9.07
CA ILE A 3 4.20 -9.63 7.82
C ILE A 3 5.20 -8.47 7.84
N LYS A 4 6.15 -8.49 6.90
CA LYS A 4 7.20 -7.45 6.79
C LYS A 4 6.92 -6.41 5.71
N LYS A 5 6.28 -6.81 4.61
CA LYS A 5 6.02 -5.95 3.44
C LYS A 5 4.62 -6.18 2.90
N ILE A 6 3.94 -5.09 2.54
CA ILE A 6 2.59 -5.10 1.95
C ILE A 6 2.65 -4.42 0.59
N CYS A 7 2.07 -5.05 -0.43
CA CYS A 7 1.93 -4.46 -1.76
C CYS A 7 0.45 -4.16 -2.01
N VAL A 8 0.13 -2.92 -2.34
CA VAL A 8 -1.23 -2.49 -2.71
C VAL A 8 -1.27 -2.26 -4.21
N LEU A 9 -2.19 -2.94 -4.88
CA LEU A 9 -2.41 -2.82 -6.32
C LEU A 9 -3.53 -1.82 -6.59
N GLY A 10 -3.22 -0.76 -7.31
CA GLY A 10 -4.09 0.40 -7.55
C GLY A 10 -3.78 1.55 -6.59
N ALA A 11 -3.61 2.74 -7.16
CA ALA A 11 -3.33 4.02 -6.50
C ALA A 11 -4.55 4.97 -6.53
N GLY A 12 -5.76 4.43 -6.73
CA GLY A 12 -7.01 5.16 -6.58
C GLY A 12 -7.33 5.48 -5.11
N LEU A 13 -8.50 6.06 -4.86
CA LEU A 13 -8.93 6.49 -3.50
C LEU A 13 -8.77 5.37 -2.45
N MET A 14 -9.27 4.17 -2.76
CA MET A 14 -9.20 3.02 -1.85
C MET A 14 -7.76 2.51 -1.68
N GLY A 15 -6.98 2.49 -2.75
CA GLY A 15 -5.58 2.05 -2.72
C GLY A 15 -4.71 2.92 -1.81
N ASN A 16 -4.88 4.24 -1.90
CA ASN A 16 -4.24 5.18 -0.99
C ASN A 16 -4.70 4.99 0.46
N GLY A 17 -6.00 4.79 0.70
CA GLY A 17 -6.52 4.54 2.04
C GLY A 17 -5.94 3.28 2.68
N ILE A 18 -5.86 2.18 1.92
CA ILE A 18 -5.26 0.92 2.38
C ILE A 18 -3.76 1.12 2.67
N ALA A 19 -3.03 1.76 1.75
CA ALA A 19 -1.61 2.01 1.91
C ALA A 19 -1.32 2.89 3.14
N GLN A 20 -2.14 3.91 3.37
CA GLN A 20 -2.04 4.78 4.54
C GLN A 20 -2.22 4.01 5.85
N VAL A 21 -3.29 3.22 5.98
CA VAL A 21 -3.56 2.45 7.20
C VAL A 21 -2.44 1.43 7.47
N CYS A 22 -1.97 0.75 6.43
CA CYS A 22 -0.86 -0.20 6.55
C CYS A 22 0.46 0.50 6.95
N ALA A 23 0.76 1.67 6.39
CA ALA A 23 1.95 2.42 6.76
C ALA A 23 1.86 2.95 8.20
N GLN A 24 0.67 3.42 8.63
CA GLN A 24 0.43 3.85 10.01
C GLN A 24 0.57 2.71 11.03
N ALA A 25 0.25 1.48 10.62
CA ALA A 25 0.47 0.28 11.43
C ALA A 25 1.93 -0.20 11.45
N GLY A 26 2.86 0.49 10.77
CA GLY A 26 4.30 0.22 10.80
C GLY A 26 4.79 -0.79 9.77
N TYR A 27 3.96 -1.15 8.78
CA TYR A 27 4.39 -2.04 7.70
C TYR A 27 5.15 -1.28 6.60
N GLU A 28 6.12 -1.93 5.96
CA GLU A 28 6.70 -1.42 4.71
C GLU A 28 5.67 -1.62 3.57
N VAL A 29 5.14 -0.52 3.04
CA VAL A 29 4.11 -0.56 1.99
C VAL A 29 4.69 -0.15 0.64
N LYS A 30 4.36 -0.91 -0.41
CA LYS A 30 4.57 -0.52 -1.80
C LYS A 30 3.23 -0.34 -2.50
N LEU A 31 3.04 0.80 -3.16
CA LEU A 31 1.89 1.07 -4.01
C LEU A 31 2.30 0.79 -5.47
N ARG A 32 1.51 0.01 -6.20
CA ARG A 32 1.74 -0.24 -7.62
C ARG A 32 0.46 0.00 -8.40
N ASP A 33 0.52 0.92 -9.34
CA ASP A 33 -0.51 1.11 -10.37
C ASP A 33 0.09 0.83 -11.75
N ILE A 34 -0.77 0.59 -12.74
CA ILE A 34 -0.40 0.47 -14.15
C ILE A 34 -0.01 1.84 -14.73
N GLU A 35 -0.53 2.92 -14.15
CA GLU A 35 -0.23 4.29 -14.56
C GLU A 35 0.79 4.90 -13.59
N GLN A 36 1.96 5.29 -14.12
CA GLN A 36 3.00 6.01 -13.41
C GLN A 36 2.86 7.50 -13.73
N ARG A 37 1.97 8.20 -13.02
CA ARG A 37 1.92 9.66 -13.07
C ARG A 37 2.53 10.26 -11.81
#